data_AF-A0A2R9SLE5-F1
#
_entry.id   AF-A0A2R9SLE5-F1
#
_cell.length_a   1.000
_cell.length_b   1.000
_cell.length_c   1.000
_cell.angle_alpha   90.00
_cell.angle_beta   90.00
_cell.angle_gamma   90.00
#
_symmetry.space_group_name_H-M   'P 1'
#
loop_
_entity.id
_entity.type
_entity.pdbx_description
1 polymer ?
#
loop_
_entity_poly.entity_id
_entity_poly.type
_entity_poly.pdbx_seq_one_letter_code
_entity_poly.pdbx_strand_id
1 'polypeptide(L)'
;MSENVLELLQRLKELYMDVMKGDSLEIYSTRQNEMDALFTLIQDHQMDDNAKPLLQELELINRLLVQQITSEREILAQERRSFERQKAGVEQYSSFAVKQHESYFIDKRS
;
A
#
# COMPACT_ATOMS: atom_id res chain seq x y z
N MET A 1 26.71 16.19 -17.85
CA MET A 1 25.72 16.41 -18.92
C MET A 1 24.40 16.65 -18.23
N SER A 2 23.69 17.74 -18.51
CA SER A 2 22.36 17.98 -17.94
C SER A 2 21.40 17.00 -18.60
N GLU A 3 20.80 16.09 -17.83
CA GLU A 3 19.74 15.21 -18.32
C GLU A 3 18.58 16.07 -18.83
N ASN A 4 17.97 15.66 -19.95
CA ASN A 4 16.85 16.39 -20.52
C ASN A 4 15.58 16.10 -19.69
N VAL A 5 14.79 17.12 -19.36
CA VAL A 5 13.51 16.98 -18.63
C VAL A 5 12.59 15.96 -19.27
N LEU A 6 12.55 15.90 -20.60
CA LEU A 6 11.74 14.92 -21.32
C LEU A 6 12.21 13.48 -21.05
N GLU A 7 13.52 13.26 -20.95
CA GLU A 7 14.08 11.94 -20.61
C GLU A 7 13.75 11.56 -19.16
N LEU A 8 13.83 12.52 -18.24
CA LEU A 8 13.45 12.32 -16.84
C LEU A 8 11.97 11.95 -16.70
N LEU A 9 11.09 12.67 -17.40
CA LEU A 9 9.65 12.40 -17.41
C LEU A 9 9.32 11.06 -18.06
N GLN A 10 10.02 10.69 -19.13
CA GLN A 10 9.84 9.40 -19.79
C GLN A 10 10.26 8.25 -18.86
N ARG A 11 11.38 8.40 -18.15
CA ARG A 11 11.84 7.42 -17.16
C ARG A 11 10.87 7.29 -15.98
N LEU A 12 10.32 8.41 -15.51
CA LEU A 12 9.27 8.40 -14.49
C LEU A 12 8.02 7.64 -14.98
N LYS A 13 7.62 7.84 -16.24
CA LYS A 13 6.50 7.12 -16.85
C LYS A 13 6.76 5.62 -16.90
N GLU A 14 7.97 5.19 -17.26
CA GLU A 14 8.33 3.78 -17.28
C GLU A 14 8.24 3.15 -15.89
N LEU A 15 8.70 3.84 -14.85
CA LEU A 15 8.55 3.38 -13.46
C LEU A 15 7.09 3.26 -13.05
N TYR A 16 6.27 4.26 -13.37
CA TYR A 16 4.83 4.19 -13.10
C TYR A 16 4.18 2.99 -13.81
N MET A 17 4.54 2.73 -15.06
CA MET A 17 4.02 1.58 -15.81
C MET A 17 4.52 0.24 -15.25
N ASP A 18 5.75 0.17 -14.74
CA ASP A 18 6.31 -1.02 -14.08
C ASP A 18 5.52 -1.33 -12.80
N VAL A 19 5.26 -0.29 -11.99
CA VAL A 19 4.44 -0.41 -10.77
C VAL A 19 3.02 -0.88 -11.11
N MET A 20 2.39 -0.30 -12.13
CA MET A 20 1.01 -0.62 -12.52
C MET A 20 0.86 -2.02 -13.15
N LYS A 21 1.94 -2.67 -13.58
CA LYS A 21 1.93 -4.07 -14.07
C LYS A 21 1.95 -5.09 -12.94
N GLY A 22 2.40 -4.70 -11.74
CA GLY A 22 2.41 -5.57 -10.59
C GLY A 22 1.00 -5.84 -10.07
N ASP A 23 0.72 -7.09 -9.71
CA ASP A 23 -0.52 -7.48 -9.04
C ASP A 23 -0.58 -6.99 -7.58
N SER A 24 0.55 -6.51 -7.01
CA SER A 24 0.65 -5.99 -5.65
C SER A 24 1.49 -4.72 -5.60
N LEU A 25 1.23 -3.88 -4.59
CA LEU A 25 2.00 -2.66 -4.31
C LEU A 25 3.41 -2.92 -3.75
N GLU A 26 3.87 -4.17 -3.71
CA GLU A 26 5.25 -4.48 -3.32
C GLU A 26 6.25 -3.83 -4.27
N ILE A 27 5.96 -3.83 -5.57
CA ILE A 27 6.80 -3.18 -6.59
C ILE A 27 6.87 -1.68 -6.32
N TYR A 28 5.74 -1.04 -5.97
CA TYR A 28 5.71 0.37 -5.60
C TYR A 28 6.68 0.68 -4.45
N SER A 29 6.64 -0.12 -3.37
CA SER A 29 7.54 0.03 -2.23
C SER A 29 9.03 -0.03 -2.63
N THR A 30 9.40 -0.94 -3.55
CA THR A 30 10.78 -1.07 -4.02
C THR A 30 11.24 0.07 -4.93
N ARG A 31 10.31 0.71 -5.66
CA ARG A 31 10.59 1.77 -6.65
C ARG A 31 10.37 3.18 -6.11
N GLN A 32 9.73 3.33 -4.96
CA GLN A 32 9.34 4.62 -4.40
C GLN A 32 10.51 5.60 -4.31
N ASN A 33 11.65 5.17 -3.76
CA ASN A 33 12.82 6.03 -3.62
C ASN A 33 13.37 6.52 -4.97
N GLU A 34 13.30 5.69 -6.02
CA GLU A 34 13.72 6.08 -7.38
C GLU A 34 12.75 7.08 -8.00
N MET A 35 11.44 6.89 -7.78
CA MET A 35 10.40 7.82 -8.22
C MET A 35 10.52 9.17 -7.51
N ASP A 36 10.72 9.18 -6.19
CA ASP A 36 10.88 10.41 -5.39
C ASP A 36 12.14 11.20 -5.81
N ALA A 37 13.24 10.48 -6.09
CA ALA A 37 14.46 11.10 -6.62
C ALA A 37 14.21 11.75 -8.00
N LEU A 38 13.53 11.05 -8.91
CA LEU A 38 13.17 11.61 -10.23
C LEU A 38 12.24 12.83 -10.10
N PHE A 39 11.26 12.80 -9.19
CA PHE A 39 10.41 13.96 -8.92
C PHE A 39 11.20 15.17 -8.48
N THR A 40 12.15 14.97 -7.57
CA THR A 40 13.03 16.05 -7.08
C THR A 40 13.85 16.63 -8.24
N LEU A 41 14.46 15.77 -9.07
CA LEU A 41 15.23 16.20 -10.24
C LEU A 41 14.36 16.96 -11.25
N ILE A 42 13.14 16.48 -11.53
CA ILE A 42 12.20 17.13 -12.46
C ILE A 42 11.78 18.50 -11.93
N GLN A 43 11.54 18.65 -10.62
CA GLN A 43 11.14 19.93 -10.01
C GLN A 43 12.21 21.03 -10.17
N ASP A 44 13.48 20.65 -10.21
CA ASP A 44 14.59 21.60 -10.37
C ASP A 44 14.75 22.14 -11.80
N HIS A 45 14.01 21.58 -12.77
CA HIS A 45 14.08 22.00 -14.17
C HIS A 45 12.91 22.89 -14.59
N GLN A 46 13.17 23.81 -15.52
CA GLN A 46 12.10 24.55 -16.19
C GLN A 46 11.35 23.62 -17.16
N MET A 47 10.02 23.65 -17.08
CA MET A 47 9.16 22.85 -17.95
C MET A 47 8.91 23.57 -19.26
N ASP A 48 9.29 22.93 -20.37
CA ASP A 48 8.97 23.38 -21.71
C ASP A 48 7.53 22.97 -22.11
N ASP A 49 6.91 23.73 -23.01
CA ASP A 49 5.56 23.44 -23.53
C ASP A 49 5.45 22.08 -24.22
N ASN A 50 6.57 21.53 -24.71
CA ASN A 50 6.66 20.21 -25.33
C ASN A 50 6.42 19.06 -24.33
N ALA A 51 6.59 19.29 -23.03
CA ALA A 51 6.43 18.30 -21.97
C ALA A 51 4.97 18.17 -21.49
N LYS A 52 4.10 19.12 -21.85
CA LYS A 52 2.69 19.15 -21.42
C LYS A 52 1.91 17.85 -21.67
N PRO A 53 1.97 17.23 -22.87
CA PRO A 53 1.24 15.98 -23.11
C PRO A 53 1.70 14.86 -22.19
N LEU A 54 3.02 14.72 -22.01
CA LEU A 54 3.60 13.69 -21.16
C LEU A 54 3.27 13.90 -19.67
N LEU A 55 3.24 15.15 -19.21
CA LEU A 55 2.81 15.51 -17.86
C LEU A 55 1.35 15.16 -17.60
N GLN A 56 0.46 15.38 -18.56
CA GLN A 56 -0.95 15.00 -18.45
C GLN A 56 -1.13 13.49 -18.37
N GLU A 57 -0.36 12.73 -19.16
CA GLU A 57 -0.35 11.27 -19.07
C GLU A 57 0.15 10.78 -17.70
N LEU A 58 1.26 11.36 -17.21
CA LEU A 58 1.81 11.04 -15.88
C LEU A 58 0.82 11.37 -14.76
N GLU A 59 0.12 12.50 -14.85
CA GLU A 59 -0.93 12.86 -13.90
C GLU A 59 -2.05 11.82 -13.88
N LEU A 60 -2.52 11.38 -15.05
CA LEU A 60 -3.56 10.36 -15.16
C LEU A 60 -3.11 9.04 -14.53
N ILE A 61 -1.89 8.58 -14.84
CA ILE A 61 -1.35 7.33 -14.27
C ILE A 61 -1.22 7.45 -12.75
N ASN A 62 -0.73 8.59 -12.25
CA ASN A 62 -0.60 8.82 -10.82
C ASN A 62 -1.96 8.78 -10.10
N ARG A 63 -3.01 9.37 -10.68
CA ARG A 63 -4.37 9.30 -10.13
C ARG A 63 -4.88 7.86 -10.04
N LEU A 64 -4.65 7.05 -11.08
CA LEU A 64 -5.03 5.64 -11.09
C LEU A 64 -4.28 4.85 -10.02
N LEU A 65 -2.98 5.07 -9.88
CA LEU A 65 -2.16 4.43 -8.86
C LEU A 65 -2.64 4.79 -7.44
N VAL A 66 -2.92 6.06 -7.17
CA VAL A 66 -3.45 6.52 -5.88
C VAL A 66 -4.81 5.87 -5.57
N GLN A 67 -5.68 5.74 -6.58
CA GLN A 67 -6.96 5.05 -6.43
C GLN A 67 -6.76 3.57 -6.09
N GLN A 68 -5.84 2.88 -6.78
CA GLN A 68 -5.50 1.49 -6.50
C GLN A 68 -4.96 1.32 -5.07
N ILE A 69 -4.00 2.15 -4.65
CA ILE A 69 -3.44 2.15 -3.29
C ILE A 69 -4.53 2.33 -2.24
N THR A 70 -5.45 3.26 -2.49
CA THR A 70 -6.55 3.54 -1.56
C THR A 70 -7.49 2.34 -1.43
N SER A 71 -7.83 1.70 -2.56
CA SER A 71 -8.67 0.50 -2.59
C SER A 71 -8.03 -0.68 -1.85
N GLU A 72 -6.75 -0.96 -2.11
CA GLU A 72 -6.02 -2.03 -1.41
C GLU A 72 -5.94 -1.78 0.10
N ARG A 73 -5.71 -0.53 0.52
CA ARG A 73 -5.71 -0.15 1.93
C ARG A 73 -7.05 -0.43 2.60
N GLU A 74 -8.16 -0.18 1.92
CA GLU A 74 -9.50 -0.45 2.45
C GLU A 74 -9.77 -1.95 2.63
N ILE A 75 -9.34 -2.77 1.66
CA ILE A 75 -9.41 -4.23 1.73
C ILE A 75 -8.60 -4.74 2.92
N LEU A 76 -7.33 -4.34 3.05
CA LEU A 76 -6.46 -4.73 4.17
C LEU A 76 -7.04 -4.29 5.53
N ALA A 77 -7.66 -3.10 5.60
CA ALA A 77 -8.32 -2.63 6.81
C ALA A 77 -9.57 -3.46 7.17
N GLN A 78 -10.30 -3.96 6.17
CA GLN A 78 -11.41 -4.88 6.38
C GLN A 78 -10.93 -6.26 6.84
N GLU A 79 -9.89 -6.80 6.21
CA GLU A 79 -9.27 -8.07 6.60
C GLU A 79 -8.75 -8.03 8.03
N ARG A 80 -8.01 -6.97 8.39
CA ARG A 80 -7.54 -6.75 9.77
C ARG A 80 -8.69 -6.75 10.78
N ARG A 81 -9.79 -6.04 10.48
CA ARG A 81 -10.99 -6.06 11.34
C ARG A 81 -11.60 -7.46 11.45
N SER A 82 -11.55 -8.25 10.39
CA SER A 82 -11.99 -9.65 10.42
C SER A 82 -11.10 -10.50 11.33
N PHE A 83 -9.78 -10.39 11.19
CA PHE A 83 -8.82 -11.09 12.04
C PHE A 83 -8.96 -10.73 13.52
N GLU A 84 -9.11 -9.45 13.87
CA GLU A 84 -9.32 -9.04 15.26
C GLU A 84 -10.62 -9.63 15.85
N ARG A 85 -11.70 -9.70 15.07
CA ARG A 85 -12.94 -10.38 15.51
C ARG A 85 -12.74 -11.87 15.72
N GLN A 86 -12.00 -12.53 14.83
CA GLN A 86 -11.69 -13.95 14.98
C GLN A 86 -10.83 -14.21 16.22
N LYS A 87 -9.80 -13.40 16.45
CA LYS A 87 -8.95 -13.44 17.65
C LYS A 87 -9.78 -13.28 18.92
N ALA A 88 -10.61 -12.24 18.99
CA ALA A 88 -11.50 -12.01 20.14
C ALA A 88 -12.46 -13.20 20.37
N GLY A 89 -13.00 -13.79 19.29
CA GLY A 89 -13.80 -15.00 19.39
C GLY A 89 -13.03 -16.18 19.99
N VAL A 90 -11.80 -16.44 19.52
CA VAL A 90 -10.94 -17.50 20.05
C VAL A 90 -10.59 -17.28 21.53
N GLU A 91 -10.28 -16.05 21.92
CA GLU A 91 -10.02 -15.68 23.32
C GLU A 91 -11.28 -15.88 24.20
N GLN A 92 -12.47 -15.56 23.68
CA GLN A 92 -13.73 -15.82 24.37
C GLN A 92 -13.98 -17.32 24.54
N TYR A 93 -13.87 -18.13 23.49
CA TYR A 93 -14.08 -19.58 23.58
C TYR A 93 -13.08 -20.26 24.53
N SER A 94 -11.80 -19.89 24.45
CA SER A 94 -10.77 -20.42 25.35
C SER A 94 -11.01 -20.02 26.81
N SER A 95 -11.42 -18.77 27.09
CA SER A 95 -11.77 -18.34 28.44
C SER A 95 -13.02 -19.04 29.01
N PHE A 96 -14.02 -19.33 28.16
CA PHE A 96 -15.20 -20.11 28.54
C PHE A 96 -14.86 -21.57 28.82
N ALA A 97 -13.97 -22.18 28.02
CA ALA A 97 -13.49 -23.54 28.25
C ALA A 97 -12.75 -23.66 29.59
N VAL A 98 -11.87 -22.70 29.92
CA VAL A 98 -11.17 -22.66 31.21
C VAL A 98 -12.16 -22.51 32.38
N LYS A 99 -13.16 -21.62 32.27
CA LYS A 99 -14.20 -21.44 33.32
C LYS A 99 -15.10 -22.66 33.52
N GLN A 100 -15.45 -23.38 32.45
CA GLN A 100 -16.22 -24.62 32.57
C GLN A 100 -15.40 -25.72 33.23
N HIS A 101 -14.12 -25.87 32.91
CA HIS A 101 -13.27 -26.88 33.54
C HIS A 101 -12.94 -26.56 35.01
N GLU A 102 -12.72 -25.31 35.39
CA GLU A 102 -12.47 -24.92 36.80
C GLU A 102 -13.67 -25.19 37.72
N SER A 103 -14.90 -25.11 37.20
CA SER A 103 -16.11 -25.41 37.99
C SER A 103 -16.27 -26.89 38.35
N TYR A 104 -15.57 -27.82 37.69
CA TYR A 104 -15.61 -29.26 38.01
C TYR A 104 -14.57 -29.69 39.06
N PHE A 105 -13.64 -28.82 39.47
CA PHE A 105 -12.59 -29.15 40.44
C PHE A 105 -12.79 -28.55 41.84
N ILE A 106 -13.83 -27.74 42.04
CA ILE A 106 -14.19 -27.19 43.35
C ILE A 106 -15.40 -27.97 43.89
N ASP A 107 -15.18 -29.19 44.39
CA ASP A 107 -15.67 -29.64 45.71
C ASP A 107 -15.28 -31.11 45.95
N LYS A 108 -14.14 -31.35 46.58
CA LYS A 108 -13.82 -32.63 47.24
C LYS A 108 -12.94 -32.42 48.47
N ARG A 109 -13.33 -31.51 49.38
CA ARG A 109 -12.92 -31.53 50.80
C ARG A 109 -14.00 -30.87 51.65
N SER A 110 -15.07 -31.62 51.90
CA SER A 110 -15.92 -31.47 53.09
C SER A 110 -15.74 -32.72 53.94
#